data_AF-A0A067QP38-F1
#
_entry.id   AF-A0A067QP38-F1
#
_cell.length_a   1.000
_cell.length_b   1.000
_cell.length_c   1.000
_cell.angle_alpha   90.00
_cell.angle_beta   90.00
_cell.angle_gamma   90.00
#
_symmetry.space_group_name_H-M   'P 1'
#
loop_
_entity.id
_entity.type
_entity.pdbx_description
1 polymer ?
#
loop_
_entity_poly.entity_id
_entity_poly.type
_entity_poly.pdbx_seq_one_letter_code
_entity_poly.pdbx_strand_id
1 'polypeptide(L)' 'PPRSPDLSSQDLYLWGCMEENVCVMEAMDRDDVINSNEVVAAGIVRRQLVFVRGPIRHRYEACVQAGGGHFEHLL' A
#
# COMPACT_ATOMS: atom_id res chain seq x y z
N PRO A 1 7.98 11.20 6.64
CA PRO A 1 8.17 12.62 6.25
C PRO A 1 6.99 13.11 5.39
N PRO A 2 6.75 14.43 5.30
CA PRO A 2 5.84 14.95 4.29
C PRO A 2 6.27 14.48 2.90
N ARG A 3 5.33 13.99 2.07
CA ARG A 3 5.59 13.43 0.72
C ARG A 3 6.43 12.13 0.71
N SER A 4 6.23 11.23 1.67
CA SER A 4 6.90 9.92 1.68
C SER A 4 5.90 8.75 1.63
N PRO A 5 5.24 8.53 0.48
CA PRO A 5 4.32 7.41 0.29
C PRO A 5 5.03 6.06 0.50
N ASP A 6 6.34 5.97 0.20
CA ASP A 6 7.18 4.79 0.42
C ASP A 6 7.33 4.34 1.88
N LEU A 7 6.93 5.17 2.83
CA LEU A 7 7.02 4.90 4.28
C LEU A 7 5.63 4.71 4.93
N SER A 8 4.56 4.82 4.14
CA SER A 8 3.18 4.62 4.56
C SER A 8 2.70 3.22 4.17
N SER A 9 2.20 2.44 5.13
CA SER A 9 1.61 1.13 4.83
C SER A 9 0.39 1.22 3.93
N GLN A 10 -0.33 2.34 4.01
CA GLN A 10 -1.53 2.55 3.24
C GLN A 10 -1.20 2.79 1.77
N ASP A 11 -0.24 3.68 1.49
CA ASP A 11 0.13 4.05 0.12
C ASP A 11 0.98 2.96 -0.54
N LEU A 12 1.86 2.30 0.20
CA LEU A 12 2.76 1.28 -0.35
C LEU A 12 2.07 -0.06 -0.61
N TYR A 13 1.12 -0.46 0.25
CA TYR A 13 0.54 -1.81 0.21
C TYR A 13 -0.96 -1.81 -0.04
N LEU A 14 -1.73 -1.05 0.74
CA LEU A 14 -3.19 -1.09 0.61
C LEU A 14 -3.62 -0.58 -0.76
N TRP A 15 -3.07 0.55 -1.20
CA TRP A 15 -3.41 1.13 -2.49
C TRP A 15 -2.98 0.25 -3.66
N GLY A 16 -1.75 -0.28 -3.66
CA GLY A 16 -1.29 -1.21 -4.70
C GLY A 16 -2.17 -2.46 -4.80
N CYS A 17 -2.54 -3.07 -3.67
CA CYS A 17 -3.46 -4.20 -3.67
C CYS A 17 -4.87 -3.81 -4.12
N MET A 18 -5.35 -2.61 -3.77
CA MET A 18 -6.66 -2.13 -4.26
C MET A 18 -6.64 -1.92 -5.78
N GLU A 19 -5.63 -1.28 -6.35
CA GLU A 19 -5.52 -1.09 -7.80
C GLU A 19 -5.53 -2.44 -8.55
N GLU A 20 -4.78 -3.43 -8.08
CA GLU A 20 -4.74 -4.77 -8.69
C GLU A 20 -6.09 -5.50 -8.65
N ASN A 21 -6.94 -5.23 -7.65
CA ASN A 21 -8.20 -5.94 -7.46
C ASN A 21 -9.43 -5.18 -7.99
N VAL A 22 -9.38 -3.85 -7.98
CA VAL A 22 -10.53 -2.98 -8.30
C VAL A 22 -10.43 -2.46 -9.74
N CYS A 23 -9.24 -2.07 -10.23
CA CYS A 23 -9.09 -1.57 -11.60
C CYS A 23 -9.27 -2.65 -12.69
N VAL A 24 -9.31 -3.93 -12.30
CA VAL A 24 -9.58 -5.06 -13.21
C VAL A 24 -11.09 -5.29 -13.38
N MET A 25 -11.93 -4.72 -12.53
CA MET A 25 -13.39 -4.84 -12.63
C MET A 25 -13.92 -3.84 -13.67
N GLU A 26 -14.39 -4.33 -14.81
CA GLU A 26 -14.98 -3.48 -15.85
C GLU A 26 -16.28 -2.80 -15.37
N ALA A 27 -16.37 -1.50 -15.66
CA ALA A 27 -17.54 -0.61 -15.61
C ALA A 27 -18.61 -0.95 -14.55
N MET A 28 -18.32 -0.57 -13.31
CA MET A 28 -19.27 -0.59 -12.20
C MET A 28 -19.89 0.79 -12.00
N ASP A 29 -21.19 0.84 -11.64
CA ASP A 29 -21.81 2.08 -11.14
C ASP A 29 -21.11 2.53 -9.85
N ARG A 30 -21.27 3.79 -9.47
CA ARG A 30 -20.58 4.37 -8.29
C ARG A 30 -20.75 3.52 -7.04
N ASP A 31 -21.95 3.01 -6.80
CA ASP A 31 -22.25 2.23 -5.58
C ASP A 31 -21.62 0.83 -5.63
N ASP A 32 -21.49 0.24 -6.82
CA ASP A 32 -20.79 -1.03 -7.02
C ASP A 32 -19.28 -0.89 -6.79
N VAL A 33 -18.68 0.24 -7.22
CA VAL A 33 -17.27 0.55 -6.93
C VAL A 33 -17.05 0.72 -5.43
N ILE A 34 -17.95 1.43 -4.73
CA ILE A 34 -17.85 1.62 -3.28
C ILE A 34 -17.95 0.28 -2.55
N ASN A 35 -18.96 -0.53 -2.88
CA ASN A 35 -19.15 -1.84 -2.26
C ASN A 35 -17.96 -2.78 -2.53
N SER A 36 -17.43 -2.78 -3.75
CA SER A 36 -16.24 -3.58 -4.10
C SER A 36 -15.01 -3.12 -3.32
N ASN A 37 -14.78 -1.81 -3.22
CA ASN A 37 -13.69 -1.25 -2.42
C ASN A 37 -13.78 -1.68 -0.95
N GLU A 38 -14.97 -1.64 -0.34
CA GLU A 38 -15.14 -2.04 1.06
C GLU A 38 -14.85 -3.53 1.28
N VAL A 39 -15.34 -4.40 0.38
CA VAL A 39 -15.11 -5.85 0.44
C VAL A 39 -13.63 -6.19 0.25
N VAL A 40 -12.99 -5.59 -0.75
CA VAL A 40 -11.57 -5.78 -1.06
C VAL A 40 -10.70 -5.27 0.10
N ALA A 41 -10.98 -4.07 0.63
CA ALA A 41 -10.28 -3.51 1.77
C ALA A 41 -10.36 -4.43 2.99
N ALA A 42 -11.56 -4.91 3.34
CA ALA A 42 -11.75 -5.82 4.46
C ALA A 42 -11.00 -7.15 4.27
N GLY A 43 -10.93 -7.65 3.03
CA GLY A 43 -10.18 -8.85 2.66
C GLY A 43 -8.67 -8.69 2.78
N ILE A 44 -8.13 -7.54 2.36
CA ILE A 44 -6.69 -7.21 2.44
C ILE A 44 -6.28 -7.02 3.90
N VAL A 45 -7.04 -6.22 4.67
CA VAL A 45 -6.76 -5.90 6.08
C VAL A 45 -6.61 -7.17 6.92
N ARG A 46 -7.47 -8.18 6.69
CA ARG A 46 -7.47 -9.44 7.46
C ARG A 46 -6.27 -10.35 7.16
N ARG A 47 -5.66 -10.27 5.98
CA ARG A 47 -4.63 -11.23 5.53
C ARG A 47 -3.24 -10.63 5.41
N GLN A 48 -3.12 -9.36 5.01
CA GLN A 48 -1.85 -8.84 4.49
C GLN A 48 -1.17 -7.82 5.40
N LEU A 49 -1.89 -7.07 6.24
CA LEU A 49 -1.27 -6.04 7.11
C LEU A 49 -0.24 -6.60 8.11
N VAL A 50 -0.34 -7.88 8.48
CA VAL A 50 0.67 -8.54 9.34
C VAL A 50 2.01 -8.68 8.62
N PHE A 51 2.00 -8.92 7.31
CA PHE A 51 3.20 -9.08 6.49
C PHE A 51 3.85 -7.75 6.11
N VAL A 52 3.10 -6.64 6.18
CA VAL A 52 3.57 -5.29 5.82
C VAL A 52 4.59 -4.71 6.81
N ARG A 53 4.60 -5.19 8.07
CA ARG A 53 5.48 -4.64 9.12
C ARG A 53 6.97 -4.81 8.82
N GLY A 54 7.37 -5.96 8.31
CA GLY A 54 8.78 -6.26 8.01
C GLY A 54 9.35 -5.36 6.90
N PRO A 55 8.73 -5.34 5.71
CA PRO A 55 9.17 -4.50 4.59
C PRO A 55 9.18 -3.01 4.91
N ILE A 56 8.19 -2.52 5.67
CA ILE A 56 8.17 -1.11 6.10
C ILE A 56 9.33 -0.79 7.03
N ARG A 57 9.64 -1.68 7.99
CA ARG A 57 10.80 -1.49 8.86
C ARG A 57 12.09 -1.39 8.04
N HIS A 58 12.27 -2.28 7.07
CA HIS A 58 13.43 -2.25 6.17
C HIS A 58 13.52 -0.93 5.39
N ARG A 59 12.39 -0.41 4.89
CA ARG A 59 12.33 0.89 4.21
C ARG A 59 12.66 2.07 5.13
N TYR A 60 12.23 2.03 6.40
CA TYR A 60 12.65 3.03 7.39
C TYR A 60 14.16 3.00 7.64
N GLU A 61 14.74 1.81 7.78
CA GLU A 61 16.20 1.63 7.95
C GLU A 61 16.97 2.17 6.73
N ALA A 62 16.50 1.85 5.52
CA ALA A 62 17.08 2.33 4.27
C ALA A 62 16.98 3.86 4.13
N CYS A 63 15.85 4.46 4.51
CA CYS A 63 15.67 5.90 4.53
C CYS A 63 16.64 6.59 5.50
N VAL A 64 16.89 6.00 6.67
CA VAL A 64 17.89 6.50 7.63
C VAL A 64 19.31 6.40 7.05
N GLN A 65 19.64 5.28 6.40
CA GLN A 65 20.95 5.10 5.74
C GLN A 65 21.18 6.11 4.61
N ALA A 66 20.13 6.44 3.85
CA ALA A 66 20.18 7.45 2.79
C ALA A 66 20.10 8.91 3.31
N GLY A 67 20.09 9.14 4.63
CA GLY A 67 19.97 10.49 5.20
C GLY A 67 18.65 11.18 4.86
N GLY A 68 17.58 10.43 4.62
CA GLY A 68 16.28 10.94 4.18
C GLY A 68 16.14 11.13 2.66
N GLY A 69 17.14 10.75 1.87
CA GLY A 69 17.08 10.74 0.40
C GLY A 69 16.40 9.50 -0.18
N HIS A 70 16.46 9.35 -1.51
CA HIS A 70 16.02 8.15 -2.23
C HIS A 70 16.80 6.91 -1.79
N PHE A 71 16.08 5.83 -1.51
CA PHE A 71 16.64 4.63 -0.88
C PHE A 71 16.30 3.35 -1.65
N GLU A 72 15.72 3.46 -2.85
CA GLU A 72 15.34 2.33 -3.70
C GLU A 72 16.54 1.46 -4.10
N HIS A 73 17.75 2.03 -4.11
CA HIS A 73 19.01 1.30 -4.34
C HIS A 73 19.48 0.46 -3.13
N LEU A 74 18.82 0.60 -1.98
CA LEU A 74 19.11 -0.12 -0.72
C LEU A 74 18.04 -1.17 -0.38
N LEU A 75 17.01 -1.32 -1.23
CA LEU A 75 15.86 -2.21 -1.04
C LEU A 75 15.93 -3.50 -1.85
#